data_AF-A0A956E134-F1
#
_entry.id   AF-A0A956E134-F1
#
_cell.length_a   1.000
_cell.length_b   1.000
_cell.length_c   1.000
_cell.angle_alpha   90.00
_cell.angle_beta   90.00
_cell.angle_gamma   90.00
#
_symmetry.space_group_name_H-M   'P 1'
#
loop_
_entity.id
_entity.type
_entity.pdbx_description
1 polymer ?
#
loop_
_entity_poly.entity_id
_entity_poly.type
_entity_poly.pdbx_seq_one_letter_code
_entity_poly.pdbx_strand_id
1 'polypeptide(L)'
;MEARTRCLEIFGAAVQAALAIDARRLEGDPAPPCEPFLAGAREALCLGREALGVVLERVEGMDSAFAERVGDAAFMGRFALKQLDGELEQVPSSERWEVARRVDKTRRGLLRSLRNAEVLMCRLFDLPPLSTYHYDEVAVALETRAAYHSLQRGAARTHGPDLWENLRVASNSLAKLAGRDAYQALRIYDRRTLHELRRRMRELITAHSRGEKDAQGASWVLGEYHNFVEIAQEVNKRPELIEHDRVVLTRLQRDW
;
A
#
# COMPACT_ATOMS: atom_id res chain seq x y z
N MET A 1 -32.15 -8.35 15.52
CA MET A 1 -32.12 -7.69 14.19
C MET A 1 -31.38 -6.35 14.31
N GLU A 2 -31.78 -5.49 15.25
CA GLU A 2 -31.19 -4.18 15.52
C GLU A 2 -29.67 -4.18 15.80
N ALA A 3 -29.20 -5.09 16.67
CA ALA A 3 -27.76 -5.23 16.96
C ALA A 3 -26.92 -5.67 15.74
N ARG A 4 -27.52 -6.44 14.83
CA ARG A 4 -26.86 -6.88 13.59
C ARG A 4 -26.69 -5.69 12.66
N THR A 5 -27.73 -4.90 12.43
CA THR A 5 -27.69 -3.69 11.61
C THR A 5 -26.60 -2.72 12.10
N ARG A 6 -26.53 -2.51 13.42
CA ARG A 6 -25.53 -1.65 14.05
C ARG A 6 -24.08 -2.09 13.79
N CYS A 7 -23.77 -3.39 13.88
CA CYS A 7 -22.43 -3.89 13.53
C CYS A 7 -22.04 -3.53 12.09
N LEU A 8 -22.95 -3.76 11.15
CA LEU A 8 -22.69 -3.54 9.73
C LEU A 8 -22.53 -2.05 9.40
N GLU A 9 -23.34 -1.19 10.03
CA GLU A 9 -23.27 0.27 9.87
C GLU A 9 -21.92 0.83 10.36
N ILE A 10 -21.48 0.44 11.56
CA ILE A 10 -20.23 0.94 12.14
C ILE A 10 -19.02 0.40 11.35
N PHE A 11 -19.04 -0.87 10.91
CA PHE A 11 -18.03 -1.40 9.99
C PHE A 11 -17.99 -0.62 8.68
N GLY A 12 -19.15 -0.37 8.08
CA GLY A 12 -19.28 0.40 6.85
C GLY A 12 -18.67 1.80 7.00
N ALA A 13 -19.00 2.50 8.08
CA ALA A 13 -18.44 3.83 8.38
C ALA A 13 -16.92 3.80 8.54
N ALA A 14 -16.38 2.85 9.30
CA ALA A 14 -14.93 2.72 9.49
C ALA A 14 -14.19 2.42 8.17
N VAL A 15 -14.78 1.57 7.31
CA VAL A 15 -14.24 1.27 5.98
C VAL A 15 -14.30 2.51 5.08
N GLN A 16 -15.41 3.24 5.04
CA GLN A 16 -15.51 4.47 4.25
C GLN A 16 -14.48 5.52 4.70
N ALA A 17 -14.34 5.72 6.01
CA ALA A 17 -13.33 6.61 6.57
C ALA A 17 -11.92 6.19 6.14
N ALA A 18 -11.61 4.88 6.18
CA ALA A 18 -10.33 4.36 5.70
C ALA A 18 -10.12 4.62 4.20
N LEU A 19 -11.14 4.43 3.37
CA LEU A 19 -11.04 4.61 1.91
C LEU A 19 -10.94 6.08 1.50
N ALA A 20 -11.51 6.99 2.30
CA ALA A 20 -11.36 8.44 2.10
C ALA A 20 -9.92 8.92 2.35
N ILE A 21 -9.10 8.14 3.06
CA ILE A 21 -7.69 8.43 3.26
C ILE A 21 -6.91 8.18 1.98
N ASP A 22 -6.56 9.26 1.28
CA ASP A 22 -5.69 9.20 0.12
C ASP A 22 -4.35 9.93 0.36
N ALA A 23 -3.37 9.20 0.90
CA ALA A 23 -2.02 9.70 1.13
C ALA A 23 -1.33 10.21 -0.15
N ARG A 24 -1.78 9.81 -1.35
CA ARG A 24 -1.19 10.25 -2.63
C ARG A 24 -1.39 11.74 -2.87
N ARG A 25 -2.44 12.32 -2.28
CA ARG A 25 -2.69 13.77 -2.37
C ARG A 25 -1.55 14.58 -1.76
N LEU A 26 -0.77 14.01 -0.84
CA LEU A 26 0.42 14.62 -0.26
C LEU A 26 1.66 14.55 -1.17
N GLU A 27 1.62 13.80 -2.28
CA GLU A 27 2.75 13.64 -3.20
C GLU A 27 2.83 14.77 -4.24
N GLY A 28 1.77 15.59 -4.34
CA GLY A 28 1.66 16.68 -5.31
C GLY A 28 2.57 17.90 -5.04
N ASP A 29 2.60 18.80 -6.01
CA ASP A 29 3.29 20.09 -5.96
C ASP A 29 2.39 21.20 -6.56
N PRO A 30 1.87 22.16 -5.75
CA PRO A 30 2.06 22.26 -4.31
C PRO A 30 1.31 21.15 -3.56
N ALA A 31 1.87 20.69 -2.44
CA ALA A 31 1.18 19.73 -1.58
C ALA A 31 0.15 20.41 -0.66
N PRO A 32 -0.95 19.72 -0.36
CA PRO A 32 -1.90 20.18 0.65
C PRO A 32 -1.29 20.11 2.07
N PRO A 33 -1.89 20.80 3.05
CA PRO A 33 -1.54 20.67 4.46
C PRO A 33 -1.63 19.22 4.95
N CYS A 34 -0.76 18.83 5.87
CA CYS A 34 -0.66 17.45 6.38
C CYS A 34 -1.67 17.14 7.49
N GLU A 35 -2.07 18.16 8.26
CA GLU A 35 -2.93 18.07 9.43
C GLU A 35 -4.28 17.40 9.13
N PRO A 36 -5.00 17.71 8.02
CA PRO A 36 -6.25 17.03 7.69
C PRO A 36 -6.10 15.53 7.47
N PHE A 37 -4.96 15.07 6.93
CA PHE A 37 -4.71 13.65 6.70
C PHE A 37 -4.43 12.90 8.01
N LEU A 38 -3.69 13.53 8.93
CA LEU A 38 -3.47 12.98 10.27
C LEU A 38 -4.79 12.90 11.06
N ALA A 39 -5.60 13.96 11.01
CA ALA A 39 -6.91 14.00 11.65
C ALA A 39 -7.85 12.91 11.11
N GLY A 40 -8.00 12.82 9.78
CA GLY A 40 -8.83 11.79 9.15
C GLY A 40 -8.35 10.37 9.43
N ALA A 41 -7.03 10.14 9.52
CA ALA A 41 -6.50 8.83 9.90
C ALA A 41 -6.81 8.45 11.34
N ARG A 42 -6.75 9.41 12.30
CA ARG A 42 -7.13 9.18 13.70
C ARG A 42 -8.62 8.95 13.86
N GLU A 43 -9.45 9.69 13.13
CA GLU A 43 -10.90 9.47 13.08
C GLU A 43 -11.24 8.07 12.57
N ALA A 44 -10.63 7.65 11.46
CA ALA A 44 -10.83 6.31 10.92
C ALA A 44 -10.38 5.20 11.89
N LEU A 45 -9.27 5.40 12.63
CA LEU A 45 -8.83 4.50 13.68
C LEU A 45 -9.82 4.44 14.85
N CYS A 46 -10.39 5.57 15.24
CA CYS A 46 -11.42 5.63 16.27
C CYS A 46 -12.64 4.78 15.89
N LEU A 47 -13.18 5.02 14.69
CA LEU A 47 -14.30 4.25 14.14
C LEU A 47 -13.96 2.76 14.02
N GLY A 48 -12.75 2.42 13.59
CA GLY A 48 -12.30 1.03 13.50
C GLY A 48 -12.24 0.33 14.86
N ARG A 49 -11.76 1.01 15.91
CA ARG A 49 -11.73 0.48 17.27
C ARG A 49 -13.14 0.30 17.85
N GLU A 50 -14.05 1.22 17.55
CA GLU A 50 -15.46 1.11 17.93
C GLU A 50 -16.11 -0.09 17.23
N ALA A 51 -15.94 -0.22 15.91
CA ALA A 51 -16.46 -1.33 15.12
C ALA A 51 -16.06 -2.70 15.71
N LEU A 52 -14.76 -2.88 15.98
CA LEU A 52 -14.25 -4.10 16.58
C LEU A 52 -14.70 -4.29 18.04
N GLY A 53 -15.03 -3.20 18.74
CA GLY A 53 -15.59 -3.27 20.08
C GLY A 53 -17.00 -3.85 20.12
N VAL A 54 -17.83 -3.44 19.17
CA VAL A 54 -19.16 -4.02 19.00
C VAL A 54 -19.07 -5.52 18.68
N VAL A 55 -18.05 -5.97 17.93
CA VAL A 55 -17.81 -7.42 17.70
C VAL A 55 -17.53 -8.14 19.01
N LEU A 56 -16.65 -7.59 19.86
CA LEU A 56 -16.31 -8.19 21.15
C LEU A 56 -17.52 -8.32 22.06
N GLU A 57 -18.30 -7.24 22.23
CA GLU A 57 -19.55 -7.25 22.99
C GLU A 57 -20.53 -8.28 22.45
N ARG A 58 -20.51 -8.51 21.12
CA ARG A 58 -21.45 -9.43 20.49
C ARG A 58 -21.11 -10.90 20.71
N VAL A 59 -19.81 -11.24 20.75
CA VAL A 59 -19.36 -12.63 20.95
C VAL A 59 -19.21 -12.98 22.44
N GLU A 60 -19.26 -11.99 23.33
CA GLU A 60 -19.24 -12.19 24.78
C GLU A 60 -20.40 -13.09 25.23
N GLY A 61 -20.08 -14.10 26.04
CA GLY A 61 -21.06 -15.06 26.55
C GLY A 61 -21.50 -16.15 25.56
N MET A 62 -20.97 -16.18 24.33
CA MET A 62 -21.21 -17.29 23.40
C MET A 62 -20.28 -18.46 23.74
N ASP A 63 -20.87 -19.62 24.07
CA ASP A 63 -20.12 -20.86 24.31
C ASP A 63 -19.79 -21.57 22.99
N SER A 64 -18.82 -21.03 22.25
CA SER A 64 -18.36 -21.59 20.98
C SER A 64 -16.89 -21.26 20.72
N ALA A 65 -16.09 -22.28 20.44
CA ALA A 65 -14.69 -22.10 20.00
C ALA A 65 -14.56 -21.28 18.69
N PHE A 66 -15.64 -21.16 17.89
CA PHE A 66 -15.62 -20.23 16.75
C PHE A 66 -15.86 -18.78 17.18
N ALA A 67 -16.75 -18.55 18.15
CA ALA A 67 -16.98 -17.22 18.72
C ALA A 67 -15.73 -16.69 19.44
N GLU A 68 -15.01 -17.55 20.17
CA GLU A 68 -13.72 -17.21 20.78
C GLU A 68 -12.71 -16.72 19.74
N ARG A 69 -12.54 -17.45 18.63
CA ARG A 69 -11.66 -17.03 17.52
C ARG A 69 -12.05 -15.69 16.90
N VAL A 70 -13.36 -15.40 16.81
CA VAL A 70 -13.86 -14.10 16.32
C VAL A 70 -13.50 -13.00 17.33
N GLY A 71 -13.68 -13.28 18.63
CA GLY A 71 -13.28 -12.40 19.72
C GLY A 71 -11.77 -12.09 19.69
N ASP A 72 -10.93 -13.10 19.58
CA ASP A 72 -9.48 -12.95 19.47
C ASP A 72 -9.07 -12.06 18.29
N ALA A 73 -9.65 -12.29 17.12
CA ALA A 73 -9.38 -11.47 15.94
C ALA A 73 -9.79 -10.00 16.15
N ALA A 74 -10.94 -9.76 16.78
CA ALA A 74 -11.40 -8.41 17.09
C ALA A 74 -10.52 -7.73 18.15
N PHE A 75 -10.13 -8.45 19.21
CA PHE A 75 -9.23 -7.97 20.25
C PHE A 75 -7.86 -7.60 19.69
N MET A 76 -7.23 -8.52 18.94
CA MET A 76 -5.94 -8.28 18.30
C MET A 76 -6.01 -7.14 17.30
N GLY A 77 -7.12 -7.02 16.56
CA GLY A 77 -7.41 -5.88 15.71
C GLY A 77 -7.41 -4.56 16.49
N ARG A 78 -8.20 -4.44 17.56
CA ARG A 78 -8.27 -3.21 18.39
C ARG A 78 -6.91 -2.83 18.96
N PHE A 79 -6.15 -3.79 19.43
CA PHE A 79 -4.81 -3.57 19.95
C PHE A 79 -3.87 -3.01 18.87
N ALA A 80 -3.86 -3.61 17.67
CA ALA A 80 -3.07 -3.11 16.55
C ALA A 80 -3.47 -1.68 16.14
N LEU A 81 -4.78 -1.36 16.11
CA LEU A 81 -5.26 -0.02 15.82
C LEU A 81 -4.84 1.01 16.88
N LYS A 82 -4.80 0.61 18.16
CA LYS A 82 -4.29 1.47 19.24
C LYS A 82 -2.79 1.75 19.07
N GLN A 83 -1.99 0.77 18.65
CA GLN A 83 -0.58 0.99 18.35
C GLN A 83 -0.38 1.95 17.18
N LEU A 84 -1.17 1.81 16.11
CA LEU A 84 -1.12 2.71 14.95
C LEU A 84 -1.50 4.15 15.32
N ASP A 85 -2.46 4.33 16.23
CA ASP A 85 -2.86 5.65 16.75
C ASP A 85 -1.69 6.32 17.49
N GLY A 86 -1.07 5.60 18.42
CA GLY A 86 0.12 6.09 19.13
C GLY A 86 1.30 6.38 18.21
N GLU A 87 1.49 5.59 17.14
CA GLU A 87 2.49 5.91 16.11
C GLU A 87 2.17 7.20 15.35
N LEU A 88 0.90 7.48 15.05
CA LEU A 88 0.45 8.69 14.34
C LEU A 88 0.58 9.96 15.20
N GLU A 89 0.49 9.86 16.52
CA GLU A 89 0.71 10.97 17.44
C GLU A 89 2.15 11.50 17.38
N GLN A 90 3.11 10.62 17.12
CA GLN A 90 4.54 10.96 17.08
C GLN A 90 5.00 11.55 15.74
N VAL A 91 4.10 11.68 14.76
CA VAL A 91 4.47 12.13 13.42
C VAL A 91 4.45 13.66 13.33
N PRO A 92 5.59 14.32 13.09
CA PRO A 92 5.60 15.77 12.87
C PRO A 92 4.88 16.10 11.56
N SER A 93 3.93 17.03 11.60
CA SER A 93 3.14 17.42 10.41
C SER A 93 3.98 18.13 9.34
N SER A 94 5.15 18.65 9.71
CA SER A 94 6.12 19.24 8.78
C SER A 94 6.78 18.20 7.86
N GLU A 95 6.82 16.92 8.23
CA GLU A 95 7.47 15.87 7.46
C GLU A 95 6.46 15.17 6.52
N ARG A 96 6.08 15.85 5.44
CA ARG A 96 5.08 15.40 4.47
C ARG A 96 5.18 13.94 4.04
N TRP A 97 6.38 13.48 3.69
CA TRP A 97 6.59 12.09 3.25
C TRP A 97 6.44 11.08 4.39
N GLU A 98 6.77 11.46 5.62
CA GLU A 98 6.54 10.63 6.80
C GLU A 98 5.05 10.58 7.14
N VAL A 99 4.34 11.71 7.05
CA VAL A 99 2.87 11.76 7.18
C VAL A 99 2.22 10.83 6.15
N ALA A 100 2.55 10.98 4.87
CA ALA A 100 1.99 10.15 3.81
C ALA A 100 2.26 8.65 4.05
N ARG A 101 3.47 8.30 4.52
CA ARG A 101 3.86 6.94 4.87
C ARG A 101 3.01 6.38 6.01
N ARG A 102 2.86 7.15 7.09
CA ARG A 102 2.15 6.73 8.31
C ARG A 102 0.66 6.63 8.08
N VAL A 103 0.08 7.61 7.39
CA VAL A 103 -1.33 7.62 7.00
C VAL A 103 -1.67 6.41 6.12
N ASP A 104 -0.85 6.07 5.11
CA ASP A 104 -1.08 4.88 4.29
C ASP A 104 -0.82 3.56 5.04
N LYS A 105 0.15 3.52 5.96
CA LYS A 105 0.32 2.37 6.88
C LYS A 105 -0.93 2.18 7.73
N THR A 106 -1.43 3.25 8.34
CA THR A 106 -2.64 3.25 9.17
C THR A 106 -3.85 2.77 8.39
N ARG A 107 -4.09 3.33 7.20
CA ARG A 107 -5.18 2.91 6.31
C ARG A 107 -5.16 1.41 6.04
N ARG A 108 -4.00 0.87 5.65
CA ARG A 108 -3.86 -0.58 5.36
C ARG A 108 -4.02 -1.43 6.61
N GLY A 109 -3.46 -1.01 7.74
CA GLY A 109 -3.62 -1.68 9.03
C GLY A 109 -5.09 -1.75 9.46
N LEU A 110 -5.81 -0.63 9.35
CA LEU A 110 -7.24 -0.52 9.62
C LEU A 110 -8.06 -1.49 8.76
N LEU A 111 -7.90 -1.42 7.43
CA LEU A 111 -8.62 -2.30 6.51
C LEU A 111 -8.34 -3.78 6.78
N ARG A 112 -7.08 -4.14 7.10
CA ARG A 112 -6.72 -5.51 7.45
C ARG A 112 -7.37 -5.99 8.74
N SER A 113 -7.32 -5.18 9.80
CA SER A 113 -7.93 -5.53 11.10
C SER A 113 -9.45 -5.69 10.97
N LEU A 114 -10.11 -4.79 10.24
CA LEU A 114 -11.55 -4.88 9.98
C LEU A 114 -11.88 -6.13 9.15
N ARG A 115 -11.18 -6.38 8.05
CA ARG A 115 -11.43 -7.55 7.20
C ARG A 115 -11.31 -8.87 7.96
N ASN A 116 -10.26 -9.02 8.78
CA ASN A 116 -10.04 -10.25 9.53
C ASN A 116 -11.20 -10.55 10.48
N ALA A 117 -11.69 -9.53 11.20
CA ALA A 117 -12.86 -9.67 12.07
C ALA A 117 -14.15 -9.89 11.27
N GLU A 118 -14.35 -9.14 10.18
CA GLU A 118 -15.53 -9.22 9.32
C GLU A 118 -15.71 -10.63 8.73
N VAL A 119 -14.67 -11.22 8.15
CA VAL A 119 -14.74 -12.55 7.53
C VAL A 119 -15.15 -13.62 8.54
N LEU A 120 -14.58 -13.56 9.75
CA LEU A 120 -14.92 -14.50 10.82
C LEU A 120 -16.34 -14.25 11.34
N MET A 121 -16.71 -12.99 11.56
CA MET A 121 -18.04 -12.59 12.02
C MET A 121 -19.13 -13.00 11.02
N CYS A 122 -18.94 -12.74 9.74
CA CYS A 122 -19.88 -13.13 8.70
C CYS A 122 -20.05 -14.66 8.66
N ARG A 123 -18.97 -15.43 8.79
CA ARG A 123 -19.07 -16.89 8.92
C ARG A 123 -19.82 -17.34 10.18
N LEU A 124 -19.64 -16.65 11.31
CA LEU A 124 -20.26 -17.02 12.58
C LEU A 124 -21.77 -16.81 12.52
N PHE A 125 -22.22 -15.76 11.83
CA PHE A 125 -23.63 -15.39 11.71
C PHE A 125 -24.29 -15.85 10.39
N ASP A 126 -23.60 -16.69 9.61
CA ASP A 126 -24.03 -17.17 8.29
C ASP A 126 -24.47 -16.02 7.36
N LEU A 127 -23.65 -14.98 7.30
CA LEU A 127 -23.87 -13.78 6.50
C LEU A 127 -22.92 -13.73 5.31
N PRO A 128 -23.36 -13.13 4.19
CA PRO A 128 -22.42 -12.73 3.17
C PRO A 128 -21.43 -11.70 3.76
N PRO A 129 -20.15 -11.72 3.35
CA PRO A 129 -19.22 -10.63 3.62
C PRO A 129 -19.82 -9.29 3.16
N LEU A 130 -19.68 -8.24 3.97
CA LEU A 130 -20.12 -6.89 3.59
C LEU A 130 -19.23 -6.28 2.52
N SER A 131 -17.97 -6.67 2.51
CA SER A 131 -16.95 -6.04 1.70
C SER A 131 -17.04 -6.48 0.23
N THR A 132 -17.72 -5.67 -0.59
CA THR A 132 -17.28 -5.42 -1.98
C THR A 132 -15.90 -4.76 -2.03
N TYR A 133 -15.44 -4.22 -0.89
CA TYR A 133 -14.11 -3.68 -0.64
C TYR A 133 -13.05 -4.78 -0.46
N HIS A 134 -13.07 -5.80 -1.32
CA HIS A 134 -11.99 -6.75 -1.43
C HIS A 134 -10.73 -5.98 -1.84
N TYR A 135 -9.99 -5.49 -0.85
CA TYR A 135 -8.57 -5.21 -1.00
C TYR A 135 -7.93 -6.58 -1.21
N ASP A 136 -7.97 -7.04 -2.45
CA ASP A 136 -7.36 -8.29 -2.85
C ASP A 136 -5.85 -8.06 -2.85
N GLU A 137 -5.22 -8.33 -1.69
CA GLU A 137 -3.78 -8.21 -1.51
C GLU A 137 -3.03 -9.00 -2.59
N VAL A 138 -3.60 -10.11 -3.10
CA VAL A 138 -3.05 -10.88 -4.21
C VAL A 138 -3.17 -10.09 -5.52
N ALA A 139 -4.35 -9.58 -5.88
CA ALA A 139 -4.52 -8.78 -7.09
C ALA A 139 -3.59 -7.54 -7.08
N VAL A 140 -3.54 -6.81 -5.97
CA VAL A 140 -2.65 -5.66 -5.80
C VAL A 140 -1.18 -6.06 -5.94
N ALA A 141 -0.79 -7.21 -5.38
CA ALA A 141 0.57 -7.69 -5.51
C ALA A 141 0.90 -8.14 -6.94
N LEU A 142 -0.03 -8.76 -7.66
CA LEU A 142 0.10 -9.13 -9.07
C LEU A 142 0.22 -7.89 -9.97
N GLU A 143 -0.61 -6.88 -9.76
CA GLU A 143 -0.52 -5.59 -10.45
C GLU A 143 0.85 -4.93 -10.19
N THR A 144 1.31 -4.93 -8.94
CA THR A 144 2.63 -4.41 -8.56
C THR A 144 3.74 -5.17 -9.30
N ARG A 145 3.69 -6.51 -9.32
CA ARG A 145 4.64 -7.36 -10.04
C ARG A 145 4.67 -7.04 -11.53
N ALA A 146 3.51 -6.90 -12.17
CA ALA A 146 3.42 -6.54 -13.59
C ALA A 146 4.01 -5.15 -13.88
N ALA A 147 3.83 -4.20 -12.96
CA ALA A 147 4.42 -2.86 -13.06
C ALA A 147 5.95 -2.91 -13.01
N TYR A 148 6.51 -3.62 -12.03
CA TYR A 148 7.95 -3.77 -11.86
C TYR A 148 8.60 -4.58 -12.98
N HIS A 149 7.91 -5.56 -13.57
CA HIS A 149 8.39 -6.24 -14.77
C HIS A 149 8.57 -5.27 -15.95
N SER A 150 7.72 -4.23 -16.06
CA SER A 150 7.92 -3.18 -17.08
C SER A 150 9.15 -2.32 -16.81
N LEU A 151 9.49 -2.08 -15.54
CA LEU A 151 10.67 -1.35 -15.11
C LEU A 151 11.95 -2.16 -15.43
N GLN A 152 11.94 -3.47 -15.15
CA GLN A 152 13.04 -4.39 -15.47
C GLN A 152 13.38 -4.41 -16.96
N ARG A 153 12.35 -4.48 -17.83
CA ARG A 153 12.55 -4.39 -19.28
C ARG A 153 13.16 -3.06 -19.73
N GLY A 154 12.89 -1.97 -19.00
CA GLY A 154 13.54 -0.68 -19.19
C GLY A 154 15.02 -0.73 -18.82
N ALA A 155 15.35 -1.26 -17.65
CA ALA A 155 16.71 -1.37 -17.14
C ALA A 155 17.61 -2.27 -18.01
N ALA A 156 17.07 -3.36 -18.56
CA ALA A 156 17.82 -4.21 -19.49
C ALA A 156 18.29 -3.47 -20.76
N ARG A 157 17.69 -2.31 -21.08
CA ARG A 157 18.04 -1.49 -22.24
C ARG A 157 19.03 -0.36 -21.92
N THR A 158 19.43 -0.19 -20.67
CA THR A 158 20.31 0.92 -20.24
C THR A 158 21.78 0.52 -20.11
N HIS A 159 22.21 -0.53 -20.83
CA HIS A 159 23.58 -1.02 -20.87
C HIS A 159 24.35 -0.62 -22.15
N GLY A 160 23.85 0.38 -22.89
CA GLY A 160 24.52 0.88 -24.09
C GLY A 160 25.74 1.77 -23.78
N PRO A 161 26.58 2.08 -24.78
CA PRO A 161 27.75 2.95 -24.60
C PRO A 161 27.38 4.44 -24.39
N ASP A 162 26.19 4.86 -24.79
CA ASP A 162 25.72 6.25 -24.62
C ASP A 162 24.99 6.42 -23.27
N LEU A 163 25.69 7.02 -22.32
CA LEU A 163 25.18 7.30 -20.97
C LEU A 163 23.91 8.16 -20.97
N TRP A 164 23.83 9.17 -21.84
CA TRP A 164 22.69 10.09 -21.86
C TRP A 164 21.46 9.44 -22.46
N GLU A 165 21.66 8.60 -23.48
CA GLU A 165 20.58 7.79 -24.02
C GLU A 165 20.06 6.78 -22.99
N ASN A 166 20.96 6.08 -22.30
CA ASN A 166 20.59 5.19 -21.18
C ASN A 166 19.77 5.93 -20.11
N LEU A 167 20.18 7.16 -19.76
CA LEU A 167 19.46 7.98 -18.78
C LEU A 167 18.06 8.38 -19.27
N ARG A 168 17.88 8.71 -20.55
CA ARG A 168 16.57 8.98 -21.16
C ARG A 168 15.68 7.74 -21.14
N VAL A 169 16.22 6.58 -21.51
CA VAL A 169 15.50 5.29 -21.47
C VAL A 169 15.07 4.94 -20.04
N ALA A 170 15.94 5.13 -19.05
CA ALA A 170 15.63 4.94 -17.63
C ALA A 170 14.49 5.89 -17.20
N SER A 171 14.64 7.19 -17.47
CA SER A 171 13.66 8.22 -17.11
C SER A 171 12.28 7.95 -17.72
N ASN A 172 12.23 7.55 -19.00
CA ASN A 172 11.00 7.15 -19.69
C ASN A 172 10.36 5.90 -19.07
N SER A 173 11.18 4.94 -18.61
CA SER A 173 10.69 3.73 -17.95
C SER A 173 10.07 4.05 -16.59
N LEU A 174 10.67 4.98 -15.82
CA LEU A 174 10.10 5.48 -14.57
C LEU A 174 8.80 6.26 -14.80
N ALA A 175 8.74 7.09 -15.84
CA ALA A 175 7.54 7.84 -16.19
C ALA A 175 6.38 6.91 -16.57
N LYS A 176 6.65 5.86 -17.34
CA LYS A 176 5.66 4.83 -17.68
C LYS A 176 5.14 4.08 -16.46
N LEU A 177 5.99 3.82 -15.46
CA LEU A 177 5.55 3.21 -14.20
C LEU A 177 4.61 4.15 -13.45
N ALA A 178 4.97 5.43 -13.33
CA ALA A 178 4.18 6.41 -12.59
C ALA A 178 2.80 6.72 -13.21
N GLY A 179 2.64 6.50 -14.52
CA GLY A 179 1.38 6.68 -15.23
C GLY A 179 0.42 5.48 -15.17
N ARG A 180 0.73 4.42 -14.42
CA ARG A 180 -0.11 3.22 -14.30
C ARG A 180 -0.81 3.17 -12.95
N ASP A 181 -1.96 2.51 -12.88
CA ASP A 181 -2.69 2.28 -11.63
C ASP A 181 -1.84 1.49 -10.62
N ALA A 182 -0.98 0.59 -11.08
CA ALA A 182 -0.05 -0.14 -10.23
C ALA A 182 0.97 0.77 -9.50
N TYR A 183 1.18 2.02 -9.95
CA TYR A 183 1.92 3.02 -9.17
C TYR A 183 1.25 3.29 -7.83
N GLN A 184 -0.08 3.31 -7.81
CA GLN A 184 -0.89 3.55 -6.62
C GLN A 184 -0.73 2.42 -5.60
N ALA A 185 -0.45 1.20 -6.08
CA ALA A 185 -0.19 0.02 -5.26
C ALA A 185 1.20 -0.01 -4.61
N LEU A 186 2.14 0.84 -5.07
CA LEU A 186 3.49 0.89 -4.51
C LEU A 186 3.48 1.35 -3.05
N ARG A 187 4.55 1.07 -2.30
CA ARG A 187 4.70 1.67 -0.96
C ARG A 187 5.08 3.14 -1.12
N ILE A 188 4.69 3.97 -0.16
CA ILE A 188 5.06 5.40 -0.12
C ILE A 188 6.58 5.59 -0.24
N TYR A 189 7.38 4.75 0.40
CA TYR A 189 8.85 4.80 0.29
C TYR A 189 9.32 4.61 -1.15
N ASP A 190 8.81 3.58 -1.83
CA ASP A 190 9.15 3.29 -3.22
C ASP A 190 8.74 4.46 -4.13
N ARG A 191 7.56 5.05 -3.90
CA ARG A 191 7.09 6.24 -4.64
C ARG A 191 7.97 7.46 -4.39
N ARG A 192 8.36 7.73 -3.15
CA ARG A 192 9.29 8.82 -2.81
C ARG A 192 10.61 8.66 -3.55
N THR A 193 11.19 7.46 -3.52
CA THR A 193 12.45 7.15 -4.22
C THR A 193 12.29 7.34 -5.72
N LEU A 194 11.18 6.86 -6.30
CA LEU A 194 10.85 7.07 -7.72
C LEU A 194 10.71 8.55 -8.08
N HIS A 195 10.03 9.35 -7.25
CA HIS A 195 9.88 10.79 -7.44
C HIS A 195 11.24 11.49 -7.47
N GLU A 196 12.12 11.17 -6.52
CA GLU A 196 13.44 11.78 -6.43
C GLU A 196 14.35 11.37 -7.59
N LEU A 197 14.37 10.09 -7.96
CA LEU A 197 15.11 9.62 -9.14
C LEU A 197 14.63 10.33 -10.42
N ARG A 198 13.31 10.40 -10.64
CA ARG A 198 12.73 11.10 -11.80
C ARG A 198 13.06 12.58 -11.81
N ARG A 199 13.09 13.23 -10.65
CA ARG A 199 13.46 14.65 -10.54
C ARG A 199 14.93 14.84 -10.97
N ARG A 200 15.86 14.11 -10.35
CA ARG A 200 17.29 14.19 -10.65
C ARG A 200 17.61 13.83 -12.10
N MET A 201 17.02 12.77 -12.64
CA MET A 201 17.18 12.41 -14.06
C MET A 201 16.73 13.53 -14.99
N ARG A 202 15.57 14.14 -14.72
CA ARG A 202 15.06 15.26 -15.54
C ARG A 202 15.96 16.49 -15.46
N GLU A 203 16.46 16.81 -14.27
CA GLU A 203 17.41 17.91 -14.07
C GLU A 203 18.67 17.71 -14.89
N LEU A 204 19.29 16.53 -14.80
CA LEU A 204 20.49 16.17 -15.57
C LEU A 204 20.24 16.18 -17.09
N ILE A 205 19.13 15.60 -17.56
CA ILE A 205 18.77 15.60 -18.99
C ILE A 205 18.55 17.03 -19.50
N THR A 206 17.92 17.89 -18.69
CA THR A 206 17.66 19.28 -19.05
C THR A 206 18.95 20.09 -19.10
N ALA A 207 19.82 19.94 -18.10
CA ALA A 207 21.14 20.58 -18.06
C ALA A 207 22.01 20.13 -19.25
N HIS A 208 21.99 18.83 -19.57
CA HIS A 208 22.67 18.29 -20.75
C HIS A 208 22.18 18.90 -22.06
N SER A 209 20.87 19.11 -22.19
CA SER A 209 20.28 19.75 -23.36
C SER A 209 20.69 21.24 -23.48
N ARG A 210 21.15 21.87 -22.40
CA ARG A 210 21.71 23.24 -22.36
C ARG A 210 23.23 23.28 -22.53
N GLY A 211 23.88 22.13 -22.73
CA GLY A 211 25.32 22.01 -22.94
C GLY A 211 26.13 21.70 -21.68
N GLU A 212 25.51 21.64 -20.50
CA GLU A 212 26.18 21.26 -19.25
C GLU A 212 26.41 19.74 -19.21
N LYS A 213 27.63 19.29 -18.96
CA LYS A 213 27.96 17.85 -18.96
C LYS A 213 28.39 17.38 -17.58
N ASP A 214 27.43 16.90 -16.80
CA ASP A 214 27.69 16.17 -15.55
C ASP A 214 27.59 14.65 -15.77
N ALA A 215 28.63 14.08 -16.37
CA ALA A 215 28.69 12.63 -16.64
C ALA A 215 28.74 11.81 -15.35
N GLN A 216 29.37 12.34 -14.28
CA GLN A 216 29.46 11.65 -13.00
C GLN A 216 28.08 11.56 -12.33
N GLY A 217 27.33 12.67 -12.30
CA GLY A 217 25.95 12.69 -11.80
C GLY A 217 25.03 11.79 -12.61
N ALA A 218 25.15 11.78 -13.94
CA ALA A 218 24.40 10.89 -14.81
C ALA A 218 24.69 9.40 -14.54
N SER A 219 25.97 9.03 -14.40
CA SER A 219 26.39 7.67 -14.05
C SER A 219 25.85 7.24 -12.68
N TRP A 220 25.97 8.11 -11.68
CA TRP A 220 25.49 7.84 -10.33
C TRP A 220 23.97 7.64 -10.27
N VAL A 221 23.19 8.54 -10.88
CA VAL A 221 21.73 8.41 -10.93
C VAL A 221 21.28 7.17 -11.70
N LEU A 222 22.02 6.78 -12.75
CA LEU A 222 21.75 5.54 -13.47
C LEU A 222 22.03 4.31 -12.59
N GLY A 223 23.10 4.32 -11.80
CA GLY A 223 23.38 3.29 -10.79
C GLY A 223 22.27 3.17 -9.75
N GLU A 224 21.81 4.29 -9.20
CA GLU A 224 20.67 4.31 -8.24
C GLU A 224 19.38 3.76 -8.86
N TYR A 225 19.14 4.01 -10.14
CA TYR A 225 18.04 3.41 -10.88
C TYR A 225 18.15 1.90 -10.98
N HIS A 226 19.33 1.37 -11.30
CA HIS A 226 19.56 -0.08 -11.32
C HIS A 226 19.36 -0.70 -9.93
N ASN A 227 19.91 -0.09 -8.88
CA ASN A 227 19.72 -0.53 -7.50
C ASN A 227 18.22 -0.56 -7.13
N PHE A 228 17.46 0.47 -7.52
CA PHE A 228 16.01 0.49 -7.30
C PHE A 228 15.30 -0.65 -8.06
N VAL A 229 15.68 -0.92 -9.31
CA VAL A 229 15.13 -2.03 -10.13
C VAL A 229 15.39 -3.38 -9.48
N GLU A 230 16.57 -3.58 -8.90
CA GLU A 230 16.95 -4.81 -8.18
C GLU A 230 16.11 -4.98 -6.91
N ILE A 231 16.01 -3.93 -6.09
CA ILE A 231 15.16 -3.95 -4.88
C ILE A 231 13.70 -4.19 -5.25
N ALA A 232 13.21 -3.64 -6.36
CA ALA A 232 11.85 -3.86 -6.84
C ALA A 232 11.58 -5.35 -7.14
N GLN A 233 12.60 -6.16 -7.46
CA GLN A 233 12.43 -7.62 -7.67
C GLN A 233 12.02 -8.35 -6.40
N GLU A 234 12.32 -7.81 -5.22
CA GLU A 234 11.94 -8.36 -3.92
C GLU A 234 10.42 -8.41 -3.74
N VAL A 235 9.64 -7.72 -4.59
CA VAL A 235 8.18 -7.90 -4.64
C VAL A 235 7.80 -9.37 -4.80
N ASN A 236 8.59 -10.16 -5.52
CA ASN A 236 8.29 -11.57 -5.76
C ASN A 236 8.36 -12.44 -4.50
N LYS A 237 8.99 -11.94 -3.42
CA LYS A 237 9.09 -12.63 -2.13
C LYS A 237 7.92 -12.32 -1.20
N ARG A 238 6.93 -11.54 -1.64
CA ARG A 238 5.73 -11.26 -0.85
C ARG A 238 4.93 -12.56 -0.61
N PRO A 239 4.49 -12.85 0.63
CA PRO A 239 3.76 -14.08 0.94
C PRO A 239 2.55 -14.33 0.06
N GLU A 240 1.80 -13.27 -0.27
CA GLU A 240 0.60 -13.32 -1.09
C GLU A 240 0.91 -13.83 -2.50
N LEU A 241 2.07 -13.45 -3.03
CA LEU A 241 2.55 -13.85 -4.34
C LEU A 241 3.14 -15.27 -4.34
N ILE A 242 3.87 -15.63 -3.28
CA ILE A 242 4.39 -16.99 -3.11
C ILE A 242 3.24 -18.00 -3.04
N GLU A 243 2.21 -17.71 -2.24
CA GLU A 243 1.05 -18.59 -2.10
C GLU A 243 0.25 -18.67 -3.40
N HIS A 244 0.02 -17.53 -4.07
CA HIS A 244 -0.59 -17.51 -5.39
C HIS A 244 0.16 -18.41 -6.38
N ASP A 245 1.48 -18.25 -6.48
CA ASP A 245 2.30 -19.01 -7.42
C ASP A 245 2.27 -20.52 -7.09
N ARG A 246 2.26 -20.88 -5.80
CA ARG A 246 2.10 -22.27 -5.36
C ARG A 246 0.75 -22.86 -5.80
N VAL A 247 -0.34 -22.10 -5.65
CA VAL A 247 -1.67 -22.54 -6.09
C VAL A 247 -1.72 -22.72 -7.60
N VAL A 248 -1.16 -21.77 -8.37
CA VAL A 248 -1.11 -21.85 -9.84
C VAL A 248 -0.28 -23.06 -10.29
N LEU A 249 0.91 -23.27 -9.73
CA LEU A 249 1.76 -24.42 -10.06
C LEU A 249 1.08 -25.75 -9.74
N THR A 250 0.39 -25.83 -8.60
CA THR A 250 -0.35 -27.04 -8.20
C THR A 250 -1.51 -27.35 -9.16
N ARG A 251 -2.20 -26.32 -9.66
CA ARG A 251 -3.27 -26.49 -10.66
C ARG A 251 -2.70 -26.98 -11.99
N LEU A 252 -1.65 -26.33 -12.48
CA LEU A 252 -0.98 -26.74 -13.71
C LEU A 252 -0.54 -28.19 -13.62
N GLN A 253 0.09 -28.63 -12.53
CA GLN A 253 0.52 -30.01 -12.33
C GLN A 253 -0.61 -31.06 -12.32
N ARG A 254 -1.87 -30.67 -12.07
CA ARG A 254 -3.03 -31.57 -12.10
C ARG A 254 -3.68 -31.67 -13.48
N ASP A 255 -3.40 -30.69 -14.34
CA ASP A 255 -3.95 -30.58 -15.69
C ASP A 255 -3.03 -31.24 -16.75
N TRP A 256 -1.90 -31.82 -16.34
CA TRP A 256 -0.98 -32.66 -17.14
C TRP A 256 -1.07 -34.13 -16.72
#